data_AF-A0A7G7W3Q0-F1
#
_entry.id   AF-A0A7G7W3Q0-F1
#
_cell.length_a   1.000
_cell.length_b   1.000
_cell.length_c   1.000
_cell.angle_alpha   90.00
_cell.angle_beta   90.00
_cell.angle_gamma   90.00
#
_symmetry.space_group_name_H-M   'P 1'
#
loop_
_entity.id
_entity.type
_entity.pdbx_description
1 polymer ?
#
loop_
_entity_poly.entity_id
_entity_poly.type
_entity_poly.pdbx_seq_one_letter_code
_entity_poly.pdbx_strand_id
1 'polypeptide(L)'
;MPILLPVLICPLFVLVAAIDFRINAYKQISQVPSLLAYTCLMNKKEKLNAIVNSCERLFGRGAASSWTHSDFVELSQEILRDTKVNISPSTLKRIFGKVAVEDDYLPQQATIEALEKFGGYSTPESSQSSAIPEAVPAVEPAPVVAAETVLTSTSKSSQYPKVALAVAATLLLLLGILTLAYFWPRTQPAGRITLTDVEGVLPATAFFRLQAPAERDSLFVDFGDKSAMVYVVPDQENIAHNYLYPGVFTVKLRNRQDTVSTTKVLVRSDGWLGLGFNRPQDLPNHYYAFPAGRSGPDSLFHIANRELHNIGLDTTSPFFTRLCNFTPVASSPDNFVFEATFKNEAQGKRIYCRSSQFQITGLKNILRFKLASPGCSYRILNVVSEQNFRGNKINLSQFVINPDQWNTVKLVNKNKHVSLLVNDKLLFTGPYKKSLGEIKGLFLEFEGNGFIKNCRLTALDGKVLYRF
;
A
#
# COMPACT_ATOMS: atom_id res chain seq x y z
N MET A 1 28.22 -43.74 -4.19
CA MET A 1 27.68 -43.56 -2.81
C MET A 1 28.85 -43.24 -1.90
N PRO A 2 28.68 -42.50 -0.78
CA PRO A 2 27.81 -41.32 -0.66
C PRO A 2 28.43 -40.16 0.18
N ILE A 3 27.75 -38.99 0.21
CA ILE A 3 27.61 -38.06 1.37
C ILE A 3 28.83 -37.19 1.84
N LEU A 4 28.74 -35.89 1.47
CA LEU A 4 28.84 -34.64 2.27
C LEU A 4 30.14 -34.08 2.96
N LEU A 5 30.32 -32.77 2.71
CA LEU A 5 30.89 -31.69 3.58
C LEU A 5 29.95 -31.34 4.77
N PRO A 6 30.25 -30.46 5.77
CA PRO A 6 31.16 -29.27 5.80
C PRO A 6 32.17 -29.23 6.97
N VAL A 7 33.31 -28.51 6.93
CA VAL A 7 33.58 -27.05 7.08
C VAL A 7 33.20 -26.44 8.45
N LEU A 8 34.20 -25.97 9.22
CA LEU A 8 34.33 -24.57 9.71
C LEU A 8 35.66 -24.32 10.45
N ILE A 9 36.15 -23.06 10.49
CA ILE A 9 36.71 -22.32 11.66
C ILE A 9 37.40 -21.00 11.23
N CYS A 10 36.90 -19.86 11.75
CA CYS A 10 37.62 -18.58 12.01
C CYS A 10 38.27 -17.78 10.83
N PRO A 11 38.78 -16.53 11.04
CA PRO A 11 39.05 -15.84 12.32
C PRO A 11 38.45 -14.42 12.53
N LEU A 12 38.83 -13.90 13.70
CA LEU A 12 38.36 -12.75 14.50
C LEU A 12 38.99 -11.38 14.11
N PHE A 13 38.75 -10.35 14.96
CA PHE A 13 39.47 -9.06 15.13
C PHE A 13 39.22 -7.94 14.09
N VAL A 14 39.20 -6.62 14.40
CA VAL A 14 39.24 -5.77 15.64
C VAL A 14 38.29 -4.55 15.38
N LEU A 15 37.94 -3.51 16.19
CA LEU A 15 38.10 -2.94 17.57
C LEU A 15 36.81 -2.02 17.77
N VAL A 16 36.55 -1.01 18.62
CA VAL A 16 37.19 -0.15 19.67
C VAL A 16 36.07 0.41 20.60
N ALA A 17 36.37 0.69 21.88
CA ALA A 17 35.79 1.76 22.75
C ALA A 17 34.26 1.83 23.06
N ALA A 18 33.78 2.43 24.17
CA ALA A 18 34.35 2.74 25.51
C ALA A 18 33.24 3.28 26.45
N ILE A 19 33.62 3.63 27.69
CA ILE A 19 32.89 4.44 28.71
C ILE A 19 31.98 3.63 29.66
N ASP A 20 31.89 4.16 30.88
CA ASP A 20 31.63 3.49 32.16
C ASP A 20 30.41 4.12 32.88
N PHE A 21 30.16 3.67 34.12
CA PHE A 21 29.57 4.40 35.25
C PHE A 21 28.07 4.21 35.62
N ARG A 22 27.90 3.44 36.71
CA ARG A 22 26.95 3.59 37.84
C ARG A 22 25.43 3.35 37.67
N ILE A 23 24.99 2.36 38.47
CA ILE A 23 23.99 2.47 39.56
C ILE A 23 22.74 3.32 39.27
N ASN A 24 21.59 2.64 39.10
CA ASN A 24 20.59 2.63 40.17
C ASN A 24 19.59 1.47 40.02
N ALA A 25 19.15 0.92 41.16
CA ALA A 25 18.09 -0.10 41.20
C ALA A 25 16.79 0.53 41.67
N TYR A 26 15.69 0.37 40.90
CA TYR A 26 14.34 0.66 41.40
C TYR A 26 13.26 -0.17 40.70
N LYS A 27 12.41 -0.82 41.50
CA LYS A 27 11.09 -1.40 41.17
C LYS A 27 10.96 -2.20 39.85
N GLN A 28 11.05 -3.52 39.96
CA GLN A 28 10.42 -4.44 39.00
C GLN A 28 9.69 -5.61 39.70
N ILE A 29 8.64 -5.30 40.46
CA ILE A 29 7.62 -6.27 40.91
C ILE A 29 6.24 -5.65 40.69
N SER A 30 5.66 -5.85 39.51
CA SER A 30 4.22 -5.85 39.24
C SER A 30 3.98 -6.14 37.75
N GLN A 31 3.69 -7.41 37.43
CA GLN A 31 2.78 -7.86 36.35
C GLN A 31 2.90 -9.38 36.18
N VAL A 32 1.91 -10.12 36.69
CA VAL A 32 1.63 -11.49 36.25
C VAL A 32 0.19 -11.54 35.70
N PRO A 33 0.01 -11.44 34.37
CA PRO A 33 -1.26 -11.73 33.72
C PRO A 33 -1.10 -12.70 32.54
N SER A 34 -0.23 -13.71 32.66
CA SER A 34 0.07 -14.66 31.58
C SER A 34 -0.88 -15.87 31.52
N LEU A 35 -0.98 -16.67 32.60
CA LEU A 35 -1.79 -17.91 32.59
C LEU A 35 -3.28 -17.66 32.35
N LEU A 36 -3.92 -16.79 33.16
CA LEU A 36 -5.37 -16.55 33.09
C LEU A 36 -5.83 -16.05 31.71
N ALA A 37 -5.02 -15.23 31.03
CA ALA A 37 -5.29 -14.77 29.68
C ALA A 37 -5.24 -15.93 28.67
N TYR A 38 -4.24 -16.81 28.80
CA TYR A 38 -4.07 -17.99 27.94
C TYR A 38 -5.22 -18.99 28.10
N THR A 39 -5.60 -19.32 29.34
CA THR A 39 -6.73 -20.23 29.64
C THR A 39 -8.06 -19.66 29.12
N CYS A 40 -8.28 -18.34 29.23
CA CYS A 40 -9.47 -17.67 28.70
C CYS A 40 -9.51 -17.70 27.16
N LEU A 41 -8.36 -17.60 26.49
CA LEU A 41 -8.27 -17.62 25.03
C LEU A 41 -8.48 -19.02 24.46
N MET A 42 -7.91 -20.06 25.10
CA MET A 42 -8.14 -21.47 24.73
C MET A 42 -9.63 -21.84 24.80
N ASN A 43 -10.30 -21.54 25.91
CA ASN A 43 -11.73 -21.80 26.09
C ASN A 43 -12.61 -21.12 25.01
N LYS A 44 -12.24 -19.90 24.58
CA LYS A 44 -12.92 -19.21 23.47
C LYS A 44 -12.69 -19.88 22.11
N LYS A 45 -11.48 -20.41 21.86
CA LYS A 45 -11.15 -21.16 20.63
C LYS A 45 -11.91 -22.49 20.56
N GLU A 46 -12.04 -23.19 21.71
CA GLU A 46 -12.87 -24.39 21.84
C GLU A 46 -14.35 -24.10 21.57
N LYS A 47 -14.92 -23.03 22.16
CA LYS A 47 -16.31 -22.61 21.88
C LYS A 47 -16.51 -22.29 20.39
N LEU A 48 -15.58 -21.55 19.78
CA LEU A 48 -15.66 -21.20 18.36
C LEU A 48 -15.67 -22.44 17.45
N ASN A 49 -14.85 -23.45 17.76
CA ASN A 49 -14.84 -24.72 17.02
C ASN A 49 -16.18 -25.47 17.16
N ALA A 50 -16.80 -25.49 18.35
CA ALA A 50 -18.11 -26.11 18.56
C ALA A 50 -19.25 -25.40 17.78
N ILE A 51 -19.16 -24.07 17.65
CA ILE A 51 -20.08 -23.26 16.83
C ILE A 51 -19.87 -23.56 15.35
N VAL A 52 -18.62 -23.60 14.87
CA VAL A 52 -18.27 -23.96 13.48
C VAL A 52 -18.80 -25.35 13.11
N ASN A 53 -18.53 -26.37 13.93
CA ASN A 53 -19.05 -27.73 13.73
C ASN A 53 -20.58 -27.80 13.71
N SER A 54 -21.27 -26.84 14.35
CA SER A 54 -22.73 -26.77 14.34
C SER A 54 -23.26 -26.08 13.08
N CYS A 55 -22.55 -25.07 12.58
CA CYS A 55 -22.82 -24.47 11.27
C CYS A 55 -22.57 -25.46 10.11
N GLU A 56 -21.50 -26.26 10.15
CA GLU A 56 -21.24 -27.29 9.13
C GLU A 56 -22.36 -28.34 9.05
N ARG A 57 -22.84 -28.83 10.20
CA ARG A 57 -23.95 -29.78 10.28
C ARG A 57 -25.25 -29.21 9.71
N LEU A 58 -25.55 -27.94 9.98
CA LEU A 58 -26.77 -27.29 9.49
C LEU A 58 -26.71 -26.98 7.99
N PHE A 59 -25.55 -26.54 7.49
CA PHE A 59 -25.35 -26.22 6.07
C PHE A 59 -25.30 -27.47 5.17
N GLY A 60 -25.08 -28.66 5.73
CA GLY A 60 -25.31 -29.94 5.05
C GLY A 60 -24.32 -30.30 3.92
N ARG A 61 -23.35 -29.42 3.61
CA ARG A 61 -22.34 -29.63 2.55
C ARG A 61 -21.10 -30.43 3.00
N GLY A 62 -21.15 -31.11 4.14
CA GLY A 62 -19.98 -31.77 4.75
C GLY A 62 -18.95 -30.78 5.29
N ALA A 63 -17.75 -31.27 5.65
CA ALA A 63 -16.71 -30.46 6.31
C ALA A 63 -16.14 -29.35 5.39
N ALA A 64 -15.86 -28.18 5.96
CA ALA A 64 -15.49 -26.97 5.22
C ALA A 64 -14.10 -27.01 4.57
N SER A 65 -13.28 -27.99 4.95
CA SER A 65 -12.05 -28.33 4.22
C SER A 65 -12.32 -28.66 2.75
N SER A 66 -13.49 -29.23 2.42
CA SER A 66 -13.91 -29.54 1.04
C SER A 66 -14.47 -28.35 0.26
N TRP A 67 -15.08 -27.37 0.93
CA TRP A 67 -15.90 -26.32 0.33
C TRP A 67 -15.17 -25.45 -0.70
N THR A 68 -15.86 -25.14 -1.79
CA THR A 68 -15.43 -24.27 -2.90
C THR A 68 -15.72 -22.79 -2.59
N HIS A 69 -15.43 -21.87 -3.53
CA HIS A 69 -15.81 -20.47 -3.31
C HIS A 69 -17.33 -20.25 -3.26
N SER A 70 -18.10 -20.95 -4.11
CA SER A 70 -19.56 -20.85 -4.16
C SER A 70 -20.22 -21.23 -2.83
N ASP A 71 -19.76 -22.32 -2.19
CA ASP A 71 -20.30 -22.77 -0.91
C ASP A 71 -20.15 -21.68 0.19
N PHE A 72 -18.99 -20.99 0.24
CA PHE A 72 -18.79 -19.83 1.13
C PHE A 72 -19.59 -18.58 0.76
N VAL A 73 -20.14 -18.49 -0.46
CA VAL A 73 -21.06 -17.42 -0.89
C VAL A 73 -22.50 -17.79 -0.54
N GLU A 74 -22.90 -19.05 -0.73
CA GLU A 74 -24.20 -19.58 -0.29
C GLU A 74 -24.36 -19.47 1.22
N LEU A 75 -23.41 -19.98 2.01
CA LEU A 75 -23.40 -19.86 3.48
C LEU A 75 -23.46 -18.39 3.95
N SER A 76 -22.79 -17.47 3.24
CA SER A 76 -22.86 -16.04 3.52
C SER A 76 -24.27 -15.46 3.32
N GLN A 77 -24.99 -15.94 2.29
CA GLN A 77 -26.37 -15.56 2.02
C GLN A 77 -27.36 -16.18 3.02
N GLU A 78 -27.14 -17.41 3.47
CA GLU A 78 -28.02 -18.08 4.45
C GLU A 78 -27.86 -17.48 5.85
N ILE A 79 -26.62 -17.25 6.31
CA ILE A 79 -26.38 -16.51 7.55
C ILE A 79 -27.04 -15.12 7.48
N LEU A 80 -26.93 -14.40 6.35
CA LEU A 80 -27.61 -13.12 6.17
C LEU A 80 -29.14 -13.25 6.17
N ARG A 81 -29.70 -14.34 5.61
CA ARG A 81 -31.13 -14.62 5.58
C ARG A 81 -31.70 -14.77 6.99
N ASP A 82 -31.01 -15.51 7.87
CA ASP A 82 -31.58 -15.95 9.14
C ASP A 82 -31.15 -15.06 10.32
N THR A 83 -29.89 -14.61 10.31
CA THR A 83 -29.34 -13.76 11.39
C THR A 83 -29.63 -12.28 11.16
N LYS A 84 -29.74 -11.86 9.89
CA LYS A 84 -29.68 -10.47 9.37
C LYS A 84 -28.30 -9.80 9.48
N VAL A 85 -27.25 -10.55 9.79
CA VAL A 85 -25.85 -10.09 9.83
C VAL A 85 -25.12 -10.53 8.56
N ASN A 86 -24.46 -9.60 7.87
CA ASN A 86 -23.67 -9.90 6.67
C ASN A 86 -22.23 -10.29 7.04
N ILE A 87 -21.91 -11.58 7.01
CA ILE A 87 -20.54 -12.09 7.17
C ILE A 87 -19.94 -12.36 5.79
N SER A 88 -18.83 -11.69 5.45
CA SER A 88 -18.21 -11.86 4.12
C SER A 88 -17.70 -13.29 3.90
N PRO A 89 -17.74 -13.83 2.66
CA PRO A 89 -17.13 -15.11 2.32
C PRO A 89 -15.63 -15.20 2.66
N SER A 90 -14.92 -14.07 2.70
CA SER A 90 -13.51 -14.02 3.14
C SER A 90 -13.36 -14.26 4.65
N THR A 91 -14.34 -13.82 5.44
CA THR A 91 -14.37 -13.98 6.90
C THR A 91 -14.75 -15.41 7.26
N LEU A 92 -15.74 -15.98 6.56
CA LEU A 92 -16.10 -17.39 6.70
C LEU A 92 -14.90 -18.30 6.35
N LYS A 93 -14.19 -18.05 5.24
CA LYS A 93 -12.97 -18.80 4.87
C LYS A 93 -11.85 -18.77 5.93
N ARG A 94 -11.78 -17.73 6.77
CA ARG A 94 -10.84 -17.67 7.91
C ARG A 94 -11.36 -18.47 9.11
N ILE A 95 -12.63 -18.28 9.47
CA ILE A 95 -13.26 -18.94 10.64
C ILE A 95 -13.35 -20.46 10.45
N PHE A 96 -13.67 -20.92 9.23
CA PHE A 96 -13.79 -22.33 8.86
C PHE A 96 -12.46 -22.92 8.32
N GLY A 97 -11.30 -22.36 8.69
CA GLY A 97 -9.97 -22.94 8.44
C GLY A 97 -9.49 -23.05 6.98
N LYS A 98 -10.24 -22.55 5.99
CA LYS A 98 -9.87 -22.60 4.56
C LYS A 98 -8.71 -21.64 4.20
N VAL A 99 -8.41 -20.68 5.06
CA VAL A 99 -7.29 -19.73 4.94
C VAL A 99 -6.57 -19.65 6.28
N ALA A 100 -5.25 -19.84 6.28
CA ALA A 100 -4.43 -19.74 7.48
C ALA A 100 -4.52 -18.34 8.13
N VAL A 101 -4.50 -18.32 9.46
CA VAL A 101 -4.55 -17.15 10.33
C VAL A 101 -3.56 -17.32 11.48
N GLU A 102 -3.28 -16.23 12.19
CA GLU A 102 -2.46 -16.26 13.43
C GLU A 102 -3.20 -17.04 14.53
N ASP A 103 -2.45 -17.70 15.42
CA ASP A 103 -3.02 -18.70 16.35
C ASP A 103 -4.00 -18.13 17.39
N ASP A 104 -3.94 -16.84 17.65
CA ASP A 104 -4.82 -16.08 18.53
C ASP A 104 -6.00 -15.40 17.80
N TYR A 105 -6.16 -15.62 16.49
CA TYR A 105 -7.24 -15.03 15.70
C TYR A 105 -8.63 -15.44 16.21
N LEU A 106 -9.32 -14.47 16.81
CA LEU A 106 -10.74 -14.55 17.15
C LEU A 106 -11.53 -13.54 16.30
N PRO A 107 -12.64 -13.94 15.66
CA PRO A 107 -13.50 -13.02 14.93
C PRO A 107 -14.23 -12.07 15.88
N GLN A 108 -14.74 -10.95 15.34
CA GLN A 108 -15.50 -9.96 16.12
C GLN A 108 -16.72 -10.60 16.79
N GLN A 109 -17.04 -10.18 18.02
CA GLN A 109 -18.14 -10.72 18.83
C GLN A 109 -19.48 -10.87 18.06
N ALA A 110 -19.92 -9.84 17.34
CA ALA A 110 -21.14 -9.89 16.51
C ALA A 110 -21.10 -10.91 15.34
N THR A 111 -19.90 -11.38 14.95
CA THR A 111 -19.70 -12.48 14.00
C THR A 111 -19.86 -13.84 14.69
N ILE A 112 -19.43 -13.95 15.95
CA ILE A 112 -19.63 -15.14 16.79
C ILE A 112 -21.13 -15.31 17.08
N GLU A 113 -21.79 -14.27 17.58
CA GLU A 113 -23.23 -14.27 17.89
C GLU A 113 -24.11 -14.60 16.68
N ALA A 114 -23.72 -14.13 15.49
CA ALA A 114 -24.38 -14.50 14.24
C ALA A 114 -24.19 -16.00 13.91
N LEU A 115 -23.00 -16.56 14.08
CA LEU A 115 -22.75 -17.99 13.86
C LEU A 115 -23.40 -18.88 14.93
N GLU A 116 -23.47 -18.44 16.19
CA GLU A 116 -24.23 -19.10 17.26
C GLU A 116 -25.72 -19.17 16.91
N LYS A 117 -26.30 -18.04 16.49
CA LYS A 117 -27.70 -17.93 16.06
C LYS A 117 -27.99 -18.75 14.80
N PHE A 118 -27.07 -18.79 13.84
CA PHE A 118 -27.22 -19.59 12.62
C PHE A 118 -27.13 -21.09 12.93
N GLY A 119 -26.03 -21.55 13.51
CA GLY A 119 -25.77 -22.97 13.80
C GLY A 119 -26.60 -23.58 14.93
N GLY A 120 -27.58 -22.86 15.49
CA GLY A 120 -28.45 -23.32 16.58
C GLY A 120 -27.70 -23.62 17.88
N TYR A 121 -26.58 -22.93 18.15
CA TYR A 121 -25.69 -23.24 19.26
C TYR A 121 -26.19 -22.65 20.59
N SER A 122 -27.16 -23.32 21.21
CA SER A 122 -27.56 -23.05 22.60
C SER A 122 -26.46 -23.51 23.56
N THR A 123 -25.86 -22.58 24.31
CA THR A 123 -24.93 -22.92 25.39
C THR A 123 -25.73 -23.35 26.62
N PRO A 124 -25.54 -24.57 27.17
CA PRO A 124 -26.16 -24.95 28.45
C PRO A 124 -25.62 -24.06 29.57
N GLU A 125 -26.49 -23.58 30.46
CA GLU A 125 -26.05 -22.82 31.64
C GLU A 125 -25.26 -23.69 32.61
N SER A 126 -24.43 -23.04 33.43
CA SER A 126 -23.44 -23.68 34.30
C SER A 126 -24.05 -24.73 35.24
N SER A 127 -23.47 -25.92 35.28
CA SER A 127 -23.65 -26.89 36.36
C SER A 127 -22.35 -27.59 36.69
N GLN A 128 -22.19 -27.92 37.97
CA GLN A 128 -20.98 -28.50 38.54
C GLN A 128 -20.91 -30.02 38.26
N SER A 129 -19.72 -30.58 38.08
CA SER A 129 -19.43 -31.89 38.70
C SER A 129 -17.93 -32.18 38.83
N SER A 130 -17.63 -32.93 39.88
CA SER A 130 -16.33 -33.52 40.23
C SER A 130 -15.97 -34.72 39.33
N ALA A 131 -14.69 -35.14 39.35
CA ALA A 131 -14.23 -36.50 39.69
C ALA A 131 -12.92 -36.91 38.97
N ILE A 132 -12.18 -37.79 39.65
CA ILE A 132 -10.86 -38.40 39.36
C ILE A 132 -11.15 -39.91 39.12
N PRO A 133 -10.54 -40.64 38.15
CA PRO A 133 -9.25 -41.33 38.43
C PRO A 133 -8.29 -41.69 37.25
N GLU A 134 -7.00 -41.76 37.61
CA GLU A 134 -5.95 -42.77 37.25
C GLU A 134 -5.63 -43.10 35.76
N ALA A 135 -4.43 -43.60 35.37
CA ALA A 135 -3.31 -44.18 36.13
C ALA A 135 -1.89 -43.83 35.57
N VAL A 136 -0.85 -44.19 36.34
CA VAL A 136 0.62 -44.18 36.06
C VAL A 136 1.05 -45.50 35.35
N PRO A 137 2.34 -45.86 35.06
CA PRO A 137 3.69 -45.28 35.36
C PRO A 137 4.51 -44.85 34.12
N ALA A 138 5.49 -43.93 34.13
CA ALA A 138 6.73 -43.75 34.93
C ALA A 138 7.96 -44.56 34.44
N VAL A 139 9.16 -43.94 34.43
CA VAL A 139 10.47 -44.42 34.92
C VAL A 139 11.60 -43.44 34.50
N GLU A 140 12.30 -42.90 35.49
CA GLU A 140 13.63 -42.25 35.39
C GLU A 140 14.70 -43.29 35.83
N PRO A 141 15.99 -43.19 35.46
CA PRO A 141 16.87 -42.22 36.13
C PRO A 141 18.08 -41.68 35.29
N ALA A 142 18.79 -40.71 35.87
CA ALA A 142 20.19 -40.34 35.53
C ALA A 142 21.20 -41.32 36.22
N PRO A 143 22.56 -41.10 36.36
CA PRO A 143 23.25 -39.87 36.84
C PRO A 143 24.72 -39.64 36.30
N VAL A 144 25.47 -38.75 36.98
CA VAL A 144 26.96 -38.55 36.98
C VAL A 144 27.58 -37.91 35.70
N VAL A 145 28.29 -36.76 35.62
CA VAL A 145 29.13 -35.85 36.47
C VAL A 145 30.65 -35.92 36.16
N ALA A 146 31.33 -34.76 36.19
CA ALA A 146 32.79 -34.51 36.10
C ALA A 146 33.46 -34.66 34.70
N ALA A 147 34.60 -34.02 34.37
CA ALA A 147 35.25 -32.78 34.87
C ALA A 147 36.31 -32.27 33.85
N GLU A 148 36.99 -31.16 34.14
CA GLU A 148 37.94 -30.46 33.23
C GLU A 148 39.34 -31.09 33.10
N THR A 149 40.06 -30.78 32.01
CA THR A 149 41.52 -30.52 31.98
C THR A 149 41.87 -29.86 30.62
N VAL A 150 42.24 -28.57 30.60
CA VAL A 150 43.61 -28.00 30.66
C VAL A 150 44.46 -28.20 29.39
N LEU A 151 44.96 -27.06 28.87
CA LEU A 151 45.85 -26.95 27.72
C LEU A 151 47.30 -27.29 28.07
N THR A 152 48.08 -27.76 27.09
CA THR A 152 49.49 -27.33 26.95
C THR A 152 50.03 -27.57 25.54
N SER A 153 51.04 -26.81 25.17
CA SER A 153 51.72 -26.88 23.85
C SER A 153 53.10 -27.52 23.97
N THR A 154 53.67 -27.94 22.84
CA THR A 154 55.12 -27.84 22.60
C THR A 154 55.42 -27.94 21.11
N SER A 155 56.56 -27.39 20.69
CA SER A 155 56.96 -27.27 19.28
C SER A 155 58.04 -28.26 18.88
N LYS A 156 58.16 -28.52 17.57
CA LYS A 156 59.45 -28.79 16.92
C LYS A 156 59.53 -28.04 15.60
N SER A 157 60.68 -27.42 15.36
CA SER A 157 61.01 -26.80 14.07
C SER A 157 61.55 -27.85 13.11
N SER A 158 61.38 -27.59 11.80
CA SER A 158 62.13 -28.28 10.75
C SER A 158 62.51 -27.25 9.68
N GLN A 159 63.73 -27.33 9.16
CA GLN A 159 64.24 -26.43 8.14
C GLN A 159 63.93 -27.01 6.76
N TYR A 160 63.23 -26.25 5.91
CA TYR A 160 62.96 -26.63 4.53
C TYR A 160 63.75 -25.75 3.55
N PRO A 161 64.28 -26.31 2.44
CA PRO A 161 65.12 -25.57 1.51
C PRO A 161 64.34 -24.50 0.75
N LYS A 162 65.00 -23.36 0.47
CA LYS A 162 64.39 -22.11 -0.04
C LYS A 162 63.61 -22.26 -1.36
N VAL A 163 63.84 -23.33 -2.13
CA VAL A 163 63.12 -23.64 -3.38
C VAL A 163 61.65 -24.03 -3.11
N ALA A 164 61.37 -24.76 -2.03
CA ALA A 164 60.00 -25.15 -1.67
C ALA A 164 59.13 -23.93 -1.32
N LEU A 165 59.74 -22.92 -0.68
CA LEU A 165 59.11 -21.63 -0.38
C LEU A 165 58.71 -20.86 -1.65
N ALA A 166 59.54 -20.89 -2.71
CA ALA A 166 59.23 -20.23 -3.96
C ALA A 166 58.04 -20.88 -4.69
N VAL A 167 57.99 -22.22 -4.74
CA VAL A 167 56.87 -22.97 -5.34
C VAL A 167 55.59 -22.83 -4.52
N ALA A 168 55.69 -22.85 -3.19
CA ALA A 168 54.55 -22.56 -2.32
C ALA A 168 54.03 -21.13 -2.49
N ALA A 169 54.93 -20.14 -2.64
CA ALA A 169 54.54 -18.75 -2.88
C ALA A 169 53.84 -18.55 -4.23
N THR A 170 54.30 -19.19 -5.31
CA THR A 170 53.61 -19.10 -6.62
C THR A 170 52.28 -19.85 -6.63
N LEU A 171 52.17 -20.98 -5.94
CA LEU A 171 50.88 -21.68 -5.75
C LEU A 171 49.90 -20.86 -4.90
N LEU A 172 50.36 -20.22 -3.82
CA LEU A 172 49.53 -19.33 -3.01
C LEU A 172 49.15 -18.05 -3.78
N LEU A 173 50.03 -17.51 -4.63
CA LEU A 173 49.69 -16.39 -5.51
C LEU A 173 48.65 -16.78 -6.56
N LEU A 174 48.80 -17.93 -7.22
CA LEU A 174 47.82 -18.46 -8.17
C LEU A 174 46.48 -18.77 -7.49
N LEU A 175 46.48 -19.35 -6.30
CA LEU A 175 45.27 -19.57 -5.51
C LEU A 175 44.64 -18.25 -5.04
N GLY A 176 45.45 -17.24 -4.72
CA GLY A 176 45.01 -15.88 -4.42
C GLY A 176 44.37 -15.18 -5.62
N ILE A 177 44.94 -15.34 -6.82
CA ILE A 177 44.38 -14.83 -8.07
C ILE A 177 43.09 -15.57 -8.45
N LEU A 178 43.05 -16.90 -8.29
CA LEU A 178 41.86 -17.71 -8.55
C LEU A 178 40.73 -17.41 -7.57
N THR A 179 41.03 -17.22 -6.28
CA THR A 179 40.03 -16.78 -5.31
C THR A 179 39.59 -15.34 -5.56
N LEU A 180 40.50 -14.40 -5.87
CA LEU A 180 40.13 -13.05 -6.29
C LEU A 180 39.27 -13.03 -7.56
N ALA A 181 39.50 -13.93 -8.52
CA ALA A 181 38.68 -14.04 -9.73
C ALA A 181 37.33 -14.72 -9.49
N TYR A 182 37.26 -15.69 -8.57
CA TYR A 182 36.03 -16.38 -8.19
C TYR A 182 35.12 -15.51 -7.31
N PHE A 183 35.71 -14.77 -6.37
CA PHE A 183 35.03 -13.79 -5.53
C PHE A 183 34.97 -12.39 -6.16
N TRP A 184 35.45 -12.21 -7.40
CA TRP A 184 35.26 -10.96 -8.12
C TRP A 184 33.75 -10.74 -8.31
N PRO A 185 33.16 -9.66 -7.79
CA PRO A 185 31.74 -9.44 -7.93
C PRO A 185 31.42 -9.26 -9.41
N ARG A 186 30.78 -10.26 -10.02
CA ARG A 186 30.14 -10.10 -11.33
C ARG A 186 29.05 -9.06 -11.15
N THR A 187 29.32 -7.83 -11.57
CA THR A 187 28.35 -6.74 -11.57
C THR A 187 27.30 -7.01 -12.64
N GLN A 188 26.33 -7.85 -12.26
CA GLN A 188 25.17 -8.18 -13.07
C GLN A 188 24.41 -6.90 -13.43
N PRO A 189 23.74 -6.84 -14.60
CA PRO A 189 22.89 -5.72 -14.93
C PRO A 189 21.79 -5.57 -13.87
N ALA A 190 21.72 -4.40 -13.24
CA ALA A 190 20.61 -4.05 -12.38
C ALA A 190 19.35 -3.96 -13.24
N GLY A 191 18.27 -4.64 -12.83
CA GLY A 191 17.03 -4.70 -13.59
C GLY A 191 16.49 -3.30 -13.88
N ARG A 192 16.02 -3.04 -15.11
CA ARG A 192 15.67 -1.70 -15.56
C ARG A 192 14.41 -1.69 -16.42
N ILE A 193 13.59 -0.66 -16.24
CA ILE A 193 12.53 -0.29 -17.18
C ILE A 193 12.77 1.14 -17.67
N THR A 194 12.73 1.33 -18.99
CA THR A 194 12.94 2.63 -19.64
C THR A 194 11.83 2.87 -20.65
N LEU A 195 11.11 3.99 -20.53
CA LEU A 195 10.18 4.46 -21.56
C LEU A 195 10.96 4.76 -22.85
N THR A 196 10.55 4.17 -23.97
CA THR A 196 11.17 4.40 -25.28
C THR A 196 10.34 5.35 -26.14
N ASP A 197 9.01 5.23 -26.14
CA ASP A 197 8.12 6.09 -26.92
C ASP A 197 6.68 6.14 -26.35
N VAL A 198 5.87 7.12 -26.79
CA VAL A 198 4.44 7.26 -26.46
C VAL A 198 3.65 7.68 -27.71
N GLU A 199 2.91 6.73 -28.28
CA GLU A 199 1.96 6.94 -29.36
C GLU A 199 0.63 7.53 -28.83
N GLY A 200 0.00 8.41 -29.60
CA GLY A 200 -1.35 8.92 -29.33
C GLY A 200 -1.43 10.08 -28.32
N VAL A 201 -2.66 10.33 -27.86
CA VAL A 201 -2.97 11.36 -26.84
C VAL A 201 -3.92 10.73 -25.81
N LEU A 202 -5.14 10.40 -26.23
CA LEU A 202 -6.10 9.57 -25.49
C LEU A 202 -6.91 8.72 -26.50
N PRO A 203 -6.85 7.38 -26.47
CA PRO A 203 -5.89 6.58 -25.68
C PRO A 203 -4.44 6.88 -26.09
N ALA A 204 -3.48 6.50 -25.25
CA ALA A 204 -2.05 6.57 -25.55
C ALA A 204 -1.34 5.26 -25.24
N THR A 205 -0.57 4.74 -26.19
CA THR A 205 0.23 3.52 -26.01
C THR A 205 1.66 3.92 -25.65
N ALA A 206 2.09 3.56 -24.45
CA ALA A 206 3.48 3.75 -24.01
C ALA A 206 4.28 2.47 -24.23
N PHE A 207 5.45 2.60 -24.85
CA PHE A 207 6.36 1.49 -25.15
C PHE A 207 7.57 1.55 -24.23
N PHE A 208 7.96 0.41 -23.66
CA PHE A 208 9.06 0.32 -22.70
C PHE A 208 10.04 -0.78 -23.08
N ARG A 209 11.32 -0.46 -22.94
CA ARG A 209 12.39 -1.46 -22.93
C ARG A 209 12.65 -1.92 -21.50
N LEU A 210 12.70 -3.24 -21.33
CA LEU A 210 13.06 -3.95 -20.13
C LEU A 210 14.51 -4.43 -20.24
N GLN A 211 15.17 -4.51 -19.10
CA GLN A 211 16.43 -5.24 -18.92
C GLN A 211 16.25 -6.09 -17.67
N ALA A 212 16.32 -7.40 -17.79
CA ALA A 212 16.15 -8.30 -16.66
C ALA A 212 17.36 -8.20 -15.71
N PRO A 213 17.17 -8.19 -14.38
CA PRO A 213 18.23 -8.54 -13.44
C PRO A 213 18.61 -10.02 -13.64
N ALA A 214 19.83 -10.39 -13.24
CA ALA A 214 20.27 -11.79 -13.29
C ALA A 214 19.63 -12.71 -12.21
N GLU A 215 18.78 -12.15 -11.34
CA GLU A 215 18.03 -12.88 -10.32
C GLU A 215 16.79 -13.53 -10.93
N ARG A 216 16.49 -14.78 -10.54
CA ARG A 216 15.40 -15.60 -11.10
C ARG A 216 14.02 -15.34 -10.49
N ASP A 217 13.86 -14.26 -9.74
CA ASP A 217 12.60 -13.92 -9.10
C ASP A 217 11.56 -13.43 -10.12
N SER A 218 10.28 -13.73 -9.86
CA SER A 218 9.20 -13.33 -10.78
C SER A 218 9.04 -11.81 -10.79
N LEU A 219 9.19 -11.23 -11.98
CA LEU A 219 9.12 -9.79 -12.22
C LEU A 219 7.73 -9.38 -12.70
N PHE A 220 7.31 -8.19 -12.30
CA PHE A 220 6.04 -7.59 -12.66
C PHE A 220 6.21 -6.12 -12.98
N VAL A 221 5.39 -5.62 -13.91
CA VAL A 221 5.25 -4.18 -14.19
C VAL A 221 3.94 -3.67 -13.60
N ASP A 222 4.06 -2.65 -12.74
CA ASP A 222 2.97 -1.82 -12.23
C ASP A 222 2.98 -0.52 -13.04
N PHE A 223 1.98 -0.31 -13.90
CA PHE A 223 1.89 0.85 -14.80
C PHE A 223 1.41 2.14 -14.12
N GLY A 224 0.99 2.08 -12.85
CA GLY A 224 0.69 3.25 -12.02
C GLY A 224 -0.65 3.95 -12.28
N ASP A 225 -1.44 3.51 -13.26
CA ASP A 225 -2.82 3.93 -13.53
C ASP A 225 -3.89 3.10 -12.80
N LYS A 226 -3.44 2.05 -12.08
CA LYS A 226 -4.22 0.98 -11.42
C LYS A 226 -4.73 -0.13 -12.35
N SER A 227 -4.09 -0.33 -13.50
CA SER A 227 -4.17 -1.62 -14.19
C SER A 227 -3.81 -2.78 -13.25
N ALA A 228 -4.16 -4.00 -13.63
CA ALA A 228 -3.49 -5.17 -13.05
C ALA A 228 -1.97 -5.09 -13.30
N MET A 229 -1.17 -5.64 -12.39
CA MET A 229 0.27 -5.79 -12.62
C MET A 229 0.50 -6.89 -13.65
N VAL A 230 1.32 -6.60 -14.67
CA VAL A 230 1.60 -7.56 -15.75
C VAL A 230 2.88 -8.33 -15.41
N TYR A 231 2.82 -9.66 -15.44
CA TYR A 231 4.00 -10.52 -15.30
C TYR A 231 4.95 -10.34 -16.49
N VAL A 232 6.24 -10.22 -16.22
CA VAL A 232 7.30 -10.18 -17.24
C VAL A 232 7.80 -11.59 -17.47
N VAL A 233 7.67 -12.07 -18.71
CA VAL A 233 8.18 -13.38 -19.13
C VAL A 233 9.72 -13.33 -19.11
N PRO A 234 10.44 -14.42 -18.76
CA PRO A 234 11.89 -14.48 -18.92
C PRO A 234 12.33 -14.05 -20.33
N ASP A 235 13.45 -13.33 -20.40
CA ASP A 235 14.05 -12.79 -21.63
C ASP A 235 13.15 -11.79 -22.42
N GLN A 236 12.03 -11.34 -21.85
CA GLN A 236 11.18 -10.31 -22.45
C GLN A 236 11.84 -8.93 -22.42
N GLU A 237 12.43 -8.51 -23.55
CA GLU A 237 13.08 -7.19 -23.68
C GLU A 237 12.12 -6.00 -23.80
N ASN A 238 10.86 -6.20 -24.21
CA ASN A 238 9.94 -5.10 -24.52
C ASN A 238 8.54 -5.36 -23.99
N ILE A 239 7.85 -4.29 -23.57
CA ILE A 239 6.45 -4.32 -23.12
C ILE A 239 5.76 -3.01 -23.52
N ALA A 240 4.45 -3.05 -23.76
CA ALA A 240 3.63 -1.87 -24.04
C ALA A 240 2.42 -1.84 -23.10
N HIS A 241 1.91 -0.64 -22.81
CA HIS A 241 0.67 -0.45 -22.05
C HIS A 241 -0.16 0.67 -22.65
N ASN A 242 -1.47 0.49 -22.69
CA ASN A 242 -2.41 1.46 -23.25
C ASN A 242 -3.11 2.22 -22.11
N TYR A 243 -2.82 3.51 -22.00
CA TYR A 243 -3.41 4.41 -21.02
C TYR A 243 -4.65 5.10 -21.58
N LEU A 244 -5.77 4.96 -20.88
CA LEU A 244 -7.07 5.46 -21.33
C LEU A 244 -7.41 6.88 -20.82
N TYR A 245 -6.73 7.37 -19.78
CA TYR A 245 -6.99 8.68 -19.17
C TYR A 245 -5.70 9.48 -18.90
N PRO A 246 -5.74 10.83 -18.90
CA PRO A 246 -4.55 11.66 -18.86
C PRO A 246 -3.93 11.75 -17.46
N GLY A 247 -2.60 11.88 -17.40
CA GLY A 247 -1.88 11.88 -16.13
C GLY A 247 -0.36 11.80 -16.26
N VAL A 248 0.33 11.92 -15.12
CA VAL A 248 1.73 11.49 -14.96
C VAL A 248 1.76 10.20 -14.17
N PHE A 249 2.04 9.10 -14.84
CA PHE A 249 2.08 7.76 -14.25
C PHE A 249 3.51 7.40 -13.82
N THR A 250 3.61 6.57 -12.78
CA THR A 250 4.90 6.10 -12.25
C THR A 250 4.98 4.59 -12.43
N VAL A 251 5.62 4.19 -13.51
CA VAL A 251 5.75 2.78 -13.92
C VAL A 251 6.88 2.16 -13.11
N LYS A 252 6.64 0.98 -12.54
CA LYS A 252 7.59 0.27 -11.69
C LYS A 252 7.83 -1.14 -12.23
N LEU A 253 9.08 -1.47 -12.49
CA LEU A 253 9.54 -2.86 -12.56
C LEU A 253 9.83 -3.31 -11.12
N ARG A 254 9.20 -4.40 -10.70
CA ARG A 254 9.26 -4.89 -9.32
C ARG A 254 9.32 -6.41 -9.26
N ASN A 255 9.89 -6.95 -8.18
CA ASN A 255 9.68 -8.34 -7.78
C ASN A 255 8.55 -8.39 -6.72
N ARG A 256 8.47 -9.49 -5.96
CA ARG A 256 7.44 -9.69 -4.94
C ARG A 256 7.59 -8.70 -3.77
N GLN A 257 8.79 -8.48 -3.26
CA GLN A 257 9.08 -7.56 -2.16
C GLN A 257 9.24 -6.11 -2.65
N ASP A 258 10.13 -5.89 -3.62
CA ASP A 258 10.80 -4.61 -3.85
C ASP A 258 10.59 -4.04 -5.25
N THR A 259 10.78 -2.72 -5.36
CA THR A 259 10.80 -2.00 -6.65
C THR A 259 12.23 -1.95 -7.19
N VAL A 260 12.48 -2.71 -8.25
CA VAL A 260 13.80 -2.83 -8.90
C VAL A 260 14.14 -1.57 -9.70
N SER A 261 13.16 -1.00 -10.41
CA SER A 261 13.37 0.19 -11.25
C SER A 261 12.08 0.98 -11.47
N THR A 262 12.19 2.28 -11.74
CA THR A 262 11.02 3.15 -12.01
C THR A 262 11.26 4.10 -13.17
N THR A 263 10.21 4.33 -13.95
CA THR A 263 10.17 5.39 -14.97
C THR A 263 8.85 6.19 -14.86
N LYS A 264 8.74 7.25 -15.65
CA LYS A 264 7.58 8.17 -15.67
C LYS A 264 7.01 8.21 -17.08
N VAL A 265 5.68 8.22 -17.18
CA VAL A 265 4.96 8.45 -18.44
C VAL A 265 4.09 9.68 -18.28
N LEU A 266 4.08 10.55 -19.30
CA LEU A 266 3.10 11.62 -19.44
C LEU A 266 2.09 11.22 -20.52
N VAL A 267 0.86 10.97 -20.08
CA VAL A 267 -0.30 10.82 -20.96
C VAL A 267 -0.98 12.17 -21.03
N ARG A 268 -0.95 12.76 -22.22
CA ARG A 268 -1.40 14.13 -22.49
C ARG A 268 -2.93 14.18 -22.55
N SER A 269 -3.50 15.38 -22.39
CA SER A 269 -4.84 15.67 -22.91
C SER A 269 -4.75 16.75 -23.97
N ASP A 270 -5.71 16.77 -24.89
CA ASP A 270 -5.92 17.92 -25.77
C ASP A 270 -6.91 18.87 -25.08
N GLY A 271 -6.39 19.89 -24.39
CA GLY A 271 -7.20 20.81 -23.60
C GLY A 271 -7.81 20.18 -22.33
N TRP A 272 -9.03 20.60 -22.00
CA TRP A 272 -9.72 20.26 -20.76
C TRP A 272 -10.71 19.09 -20.95
N LEU A 273 -10.60 18.09 -20.08
CA LEU A 273 -11.39 16.86 -20.12
C LEU A 273 -12.15 16.67 -18.80
N GLY A 274 -13.43 16.34 -18.91
CA GLY A 274 -14.26 15.84 -17.82
C GLY A 274 -14.18 14.31 -17.71
N LEU A 275 -14.09 13.79 -16.49
CA LEU A 275 -14.15 12.37 -16.18
C LEU A 275 -15.20 12.12 -15.08
N GLY A 276 -16.02 11.09 -15.24
CA GLY A 276 -16.97 10.60 -14.24
C GLY A 276 -16.71 9.13 -13.89
N PHE A 277 -16.75 8.76 -12.62
CA PHE A 277 -16.54 7.38 -12.14
C PHE A 277 -17.19 7.18 -10.77
N ASN A 278 -17.66 5.97 -10.46
CA ASN A 278 -18.34 5.71 -9.18
C ASN A 278 -17.36 5.67 -8.00
N ARG A 279 -16.18 5.07 -8.18
CA ARG A 279 -15.13 4.95 -7.14
C ARG A 279 -13.74 5.18 -7.74
N PRO A 280 -12.77 5.74 -6.99
CA PRO A 280 -11.41 5.89 -7.50
C PRO A 280 -10.70 4.58 -7.84
N GLN A 281 -11.21 3.44 -7.35
CA GLN A 281 -10.73 2.08 -7.65
C GLN A 281 -11.19 1.56 -9.02
N ASP A 282 -12.20 2.20 -9.63
CA ASP A 282 -12.81 1.72 -10.88
C ASP A 282 -11.96 2.09 -12.11
N LEU A 283 -11.11 3.12 -11.99
CA LEU A 283 -10.07 3.48 -12.97
C LEU A 283 -8.98 2.38 -13.04
N PRO A 284 -8.49 1.98 -14.24
CA PRO A 284 -8.86 2.51 -15.58
C PRO A 284 -10.08 1.82 -16.22
N ASN A 285 -10.63 0.77 -15.60
CA ASN A 285 -11.55 -0.18 -16.23
C ASN A 285 -12.99 0.34 -16.43
N HIS A 286 -13.46 1.23 -15.57
CA HIS A 286 -14.84 1.73 -15.58
C HIS A 286 -14.87 3.21 -15.16
N TYR A 287 -14.88 4.08 -16.17
CA TYR A 287 -15.05 5.53 -16.06
C TYR A 287 -15.59 6.06 -17.40
N TYR A 288 -16.08 7.30 -17.38
CA TYR A 288 -16.71 7.95 -18.53
C TYR A 288 -16.02 9.28 -18.79
N ALA A 289 -15.57 9.52 -20.03
CA ALA A 289 -14.96 10.77 -20.45
C ALA A 289 -15.98 11.66 -21.18
N PHE A 290 -15.93 12.97 -20.96
CA PHE A 290 -16.83 13.94 -21.59
C PHE A 290 -16.14 15.30 -21.81
N PRO A 291 -16.53 16.08 -22.85
CA PRO A 291 -15.94 17.38 -23.12
C PRO A 291 -16.27 18.38 -22.01
N ALA A 292 -15.27 19.17 -21.58
CA ALA A 292 -15.44 20.16 -20.53
C ALA A 292 -15.84 21.53 -21.08
N GLY A 293 -17.14 21.74 -21.32
CA GLY A 293 -17.70 23.03 -21.76
C GLY A 293 -18.16 23.92 -20.59
N ARG A 294 -17.91 25.23 -20.68
CA ARG A 294 -18.62 26.24 -19.88
C ARG A 294 -19.98 26.52 -20.54
N SER A 295 -21.06 26.53 -19.76
CA SER A 295 -22.44 26.59 -20.25
C SER A 295 -23.29 27.60 -19.46
N GLY A 296 -24.31 28.16 -20.13
CA GLY A 296 -25.22 29.13 -19.53
C GLY A 296 -24.65 30.55 -19.40
N PRO A 297 -25.47 31.53 -18.98
CA PRO A 297 -25.10 32.96 -18.97
C PRO A 297 -23.91 33.27 -18.04
N ASP A 298 -23.86 32.63 -16.86
CA ASP A 298 -22.75 32.77 -15.90
C ASP A 298 -21.44 32.11 -16.38
N SER A 299 -21.44 31.45 -17.55
CA SER A 299 -20.30 30.71 -18.13
C SER A 299 -19.69 29.70 -17.14
N LEU A 300 -20.51 29.04 -16.33
CA LEU A 300 -20.05 28.04 -15.35
C LEU A 300 -19.77 26.71 -16.03
N PHE A 301 -18.83 25.94 -15.49
CA PHE A 301 -18.81 24.50 -15.72
C PHE A 301 -19.58 23.80 -14.61
N HIS A 302 -20.53 22.98 -15.03
CA HIS A 302 -21.28 22.02 -14.25
C HIS A 302 -21.69 20.90 -15.21
N ILE A 303 -21.79 19.67 -14.72
CA ILE A 303 -22.45 18.59 -15.43
C ILE A 303 -23.57 18.05 -14.53
N ALA A 304 -24.77 17.92 -15.07
CA ALA A 304 -25.94 17.49 -14.34
C ALA A 304 -26.01 15.95 -14.27
N ASN A 305 -26.73 15.42 -13.26
CA ASN A 305 -26.92 13.97 -13.13
C ASN A 305 -27.53 13.33 -14.40
N ARG A 306 -28.40 14.06 -15.11
CA ARG A 306 -28.99 13.58 -16.38
C ARG A 306 -27.94 13.37 -17.46
N GLU A 307 -26.95 14.27 -17.57
CA GLU A 307 -25.89 14.18 -18.59
C GLU A 307 -24.92 13.06 -18.25
N LEU A 308 -24.52 12.94 -16.98
CA LEU A 308 -23.73 11.82 -16.46
C LEU A 308 -24.42 10.47 -16.66
N HIS A 309 -25.74 10.40 -16.42
CA HIS A 309 -26.52 9.18 -16.62
C HIS A 309 -26.67 8.83 -18.12
N ASN A 310 -26.87 9.83 -18.98
CA ASN A 310 -26.92 9.64 -20.44
C ASN A 310 -25.62 9.07 -21.03
N ILE A 311 -24.45 9.37 -20.44
CA ILE A 311 -23.17 8.76 -20.84
C ILE A 311 -22.90 7.41 -20.17
N GLY A 312 -23.76 6.95 -19.26
CA GLY A 312 -23.74 5.62 -18.65
C GLY A 312 -23.36 5.55 -17.18
N LEU A 313 -23.02 6.67 -16.51
CA LEU A 313 -22.64 6.66 -15.10
C LEU A 313 -23.86 6.45 -14.18
N ASP A 314 -23.73 5.58 -13.17
CA ASP A 314 -24.75 5.48 -12.12
C ASP A 314 -24.65 6.67 -11.15
N THR A 315 -25.54 7.66 -11.33
CA THR A 315 -25.67 8.82 -10.45
C THR A 315 -26.57 8.58 -9.23
N THR A 316 -27.06 7.35 -9.02
CA THR A 316 -27.86 6.96 -7.84
C THR A 316 -26.97 6.42 -6.71
N SER A 317 -25.88 5.73 -7.06
CA SER A 317 -24.75 5.44 -6.18
C SER A 317 -23.88 6.68 -5.92
N PRO A 318 -22.96 6.64 -4.93
CA PRO A 318 -21.87 7.60 -4.85
C PRO A 318 -21.04 7.60 -6.13
N PHE A 319 -20.62 8.79 -6.57
CA PHE A 319 -19.75 8.99 -7.72
C PHE A 319 -18.86 10.22 -7.55
N PHE A 320 -17.95 10.40 -8.50
CA PHE A 320 -17.00 11.50 -8.56
C PHE A 320 -17.05 12.16 -9.93
N THR A 321 -16.85 13.48 -9.96
CA THR A 321 -16.57 14.23 -11.20
C THR A 321 -15.18 14.85 -11.10
N ARG A 322 -14.37 14.73 -12.16
CA ARG A 322 -13.04 15.34 -12.26
C ARG A 322 -12.94 16.18 -13.54
N LEU A 323 -12.57 17.44 -13.39
CA LEU A 323 -12.08 18.29 -14.49
C LEU A 323 -10.55 18.22 -14.49
N CYS A 324 -9.93 17.90 -15.62
CA CYS A 324 -8.47 17.77 -15.72
C CYS A 324 -7.91 18.35 -17.03
N ASN A 325 -6.63 18.72 -17.01
CA ASN A 325 -5.88 19.15 -18.19
C ASN A 325 -4.40 18.78 -18.00
N PHE A 326 -3.84 18.07 -18.99
CA PHE A 326 -2.44 17.62 -19.09
C PHE A 326 -1.85 18.00 -20.47
N THR A 327 -2.29 19.13 -21.03
CA THR A 327 -1.66 19.76 -22.21
C THR A 327 -0.24 20.19 -21.86
N PRO A 328 0.80 19.94 -22.67
CA PRO A 328 2.17 20.35 -22.36
C PRO A 328 2.34 21.88 -22.19
N VAL A 329 3.04 22.32 -21.14
CA VAL A 329 3.28 23.75 -20.84
C VAL A 329 4.72 24.03 -20.45
N ALA A 330 5.36 24.98 -21.15
CA ALA A 330 6.70 25.47 -20.80
C ALA A 330 6.63 26.26 -19.47
N SER A 331 7.03 25.59 -18.37
CA SER A 331 6.81 26.00 -16.99
C SER A 331 8.08 25.87 -16.13
N SER A 332 8.23 26.75 -15.14
CA SER A 332 9.27 26.61 -14.11
C SER A 332 8.83 25.59 -13.05
N PRO A 333 9.72 24.66 -12.63
CA PRO A 333 9.43 23.81 -11.48
C PRO A 333 9.30 24.65 -10.20
N ASP A 334 8.46 24.18 -9.29
CA ASP A 334 8.37 24.66 -7.90
C ASP A 334 8.03 26.18 -7.73
N ASN A 335 7.58 26.86 -8.79
CA ASN A 335 7.34 28.30 -8.84
C ASN A 335 6.07 28.66 -9.66
N PHE A 336 4.91 28.74 -9.00
CA PHE A 336 3.61 29.04 -9.62
C PHE A 336 2.57 29.57 -8.63
N VAL A 337 1.47 30.12 -9.16
CA VAL A 337 0.23 30.39 -8.44
C VAL A 337 -0.91 29.60 -9.07
N PHE A 338 -1.64 28.83 -8.26
CA PHE A 338 -2.88 28.17 -8.64
C PHE A 338 -4.07 28.83 -7.93
N GLU A 339 -5.12 29.13 -8.69
CA GLU A 339 -6.36 29.73 -8.20
C GLU A 339 -7.56 29.01 -8.80
N ALA A 340 -8.56 28.68 -7.97
CA ALA A 340 -9.82 28.12 -8.43
C ALA A 340 -10.98 28.53 -7.52
N THR A 341 -12.13 28.87 -8.10
CA THR A 341 -13.38 29.13 -7.38
C THR A 341 -14.41 28.07 -7.74
N PHE A 342 -14.88 27.32 -6.75
CA PHE A 342 -15.80 26.18 -6.92
C PHE A 342 -16.86 26.07 -5.82
N LYS A 343 -17.89 25.26 -6.06
CA LYS A 343 -18.92 24.83 -5.11
C LYS A 343 -19.22 23.33 -5.33
N ASN A 344 -19.55 22.58 -4.29
CA ASN A 344 -19.86 21.14 -4.35
C ASN A 344 -21.16 20.87 -3.57
N GLU A 345 -22.22 21.55 -4.01
CA GLU A 345 -23.52 21.62 -3.33
C GLU A 345 -24.24 20.27 -3.23
N ALA A 346 -24.98 20.06 -2.15
CA ALA A 346 -25.71 18.83 -1.90
C ALA A 346 -26.88 18.64 -2.88
N GLN A 347 -26.69 17.81 -3.90
CA GLN A 347 -27.75 17.24 -4.76
C GLN A 347 -28.57 16.21 -3.95
N GLY A 348 -29.27 16.67 -2.91
CA GLY A 348 -30.07 15.86 -1.98
C GLY A 348 -29.35 15.37 -0.71
N LYS A 349 -30.13 14.90 0.28
CA LYS A 349 -29.68 14.56 1.64
C LYS A 349 -28.86 13.24 1.78
N ARG A 350 -28.19 12.77 0.73
CA ARG A 350 -27.61 11.39 0.69
C ARG A 350 -26.08 11.26 0.74
N ILE A 351 -25.30 12.30 0.43
CA ILE A 351 -23.82 12.19 0.40
C ILE A 351 -23.21 12.61 1.74
N TYR A 352 -22.90 11.62 2.58
CA TYR A 352 -22.12 11.83 3.82
C TYR A 352 -20.65 12.11 3.51
N CYS A 353 -20.12 13.20 4.07
CA CYS A 353 -18.73 13.62 3.94
C CYS A 353 -18.26 13.96 2.52
N ARG A 354 -19.09 14.72 1.79
CA ARG A 354 -18.69 15.44 0.57
C ARG A 354 -17.33 16.11 0.70
N SER A 355 -16.60 16.16 -0.41
CA SER A 355 -15.30 16.80 -0.47
C SER A 355 -14.99 17.29 -1.87
N SER A 356 -14.01 18.18 -1.95
CA SER A 356 -13.42 18.65 -3.20
C SER A 356 -11.91 18.59 -3.06
N GLN A 357 -11.20 18.10 -4.07
CA GLN A 357 -9.74 18.09 -4.07
C GLN A 357 -9.15 18.65 -5.35
N PHE A 358 -8.00 19.29 -5.23
CA PHE A 358 -7.25 19.83 -6.35
C PHE A 358 -5.82 19.31 -6.31
N GLN A 359 -5.26 19.00 -7.48
CA GLN A 359 -3.90 18.50 -7.62
C GLN A 359 -3.16 19.24 -8.74
N ILE A 360 -1.97 19.76 -8.44
CA ILE A 360 -0.99 20.21 -9.43
C ILE A 360 0.04 19.08 -9.58
N THR A 361 0.25 18.64 -10.82
CA THR A 361 1.06 17.46 -11.15
C THR A 361 2.32 17.88 -11.90
N GLY A 362 3.48 17.73 -11.27
CA GLY A 362 4.77 17.79 -11.95
C GLY A 362 5.24 16.40 -12.41
N LEU A 363 6.23 16.38 -13.29
CA LEU A 363 6.79 15.12 -13.84
C LEU A 363 7.36 14.18 -12.75
N LYS A 364 7.84 14.72 -11.62
CA LYS A 364 8.47 13.97 -10.53
C LYS A 364 7.50 13.73 -9.38
N ASN A 365 6.90 14.79 -8.84
CA ASN A 365 6.03 14.77 -7.65
C ASN A 365 4.80 15.69 -7.80
N ILE A 366 3.91 15.68 -6.80
CA ILE A 366 2.62 16.38 -6.84
C ILE A 366 2.42 17.31 -5.63
N LEU A 367 1.56 18.32 -5.79
CA LEU A 367 0.87 18.96 -4.68
C LEU A 367 -0.62 18.61 -4.79
N ARG A 368 -1.22 18.02 -3.75
CA ARG A 368 -2.67 17.75 -3.67
C ARG A 368 -3.24 18.18 -2.33
N PHE A 369 -4.36 18.89 -2.37
CA PHE A 369 -5.15 19.23 -1.18
C PHE A 369 -6.60 18.81 -1.37
N LYS A 370 -7.17 18.14 -0.36
CA LYS A 370 -8.58 17.75 -0.25
C LYS A 370 -9.21 18.55 0.88
N LEU A 371 -10.29 19.27 0.57
CA LEU A 371 -11.11 20.02 1.50
C LEU A 371 -12.43 19.25 1.69
N ALA A 372 -12.96 19.18 2.91
CA ALA A 372 -14.10 18.32 3.24
C ALA A 372 -15.20 19.03 4.05
N SER A 373 -16.40 18.45 4.08
CA SER A 373 -17.49 18.86 4.96
C SER A 373 -17.12 18.84 6.46
N PRO A 374 -17.87 19.56 7.32
CA PRO A 374 -17.78 19.43 8.77
C PRO A 374 -17.87 17.98 9.26
N GLY A 375 -17.08 17.64 10.28
CA GLY A 375 -16.95 16.27 10.81
C GLY A 375 -16.06 15.33 9.99
N CYS A 376 -15.66 15.70 8.77
CA CYS A 376 -15.10 14.76 7.79
C CYS A 376 -13.58 14.87 7.59
N SER A 377 -12.87 15.60 8.45
CA SER A 377 -11.41 15.76 8.43
C SER A 377 -10.65 14.42 8.42
N TYR A 378 -11.20 13.38 9.04
CA TYR A 378 -10.68 12.00 9.02
C TYR A 378 -10.37 11.49 7.59
N ARG A 379 -11.19 11.85 6.60
CA ARG A 379 -11.07 11.39 5.20
C ARG A 379 -10.06 12.20 4.36
N ILE A 380 -9.37 13.18 4.95
CA ILE A 380 -8.44 14.06 4.22
C ILE A 380 -7.06 13.38 4.07
N LEU A 381 -6.54 13.40 2.84
CA LEU A 381 -5.17 13.03 2.48
C LEU A 381 -4.57 14.13 1.60
N ASN A 382 -3.78 15.01 2.22
CA ASN A 382 -3.05 16.06 1.53
C ASN A 382 -1.61 15.60 1.26
N VAL A 383 -1.06 15.95 0.10
CA VAL A 383 0.27 15.55 -0.34
C VAL A 383 1.05 16.79 -0.76
N VAL A 384 2.23 16.99 -0.17
CA VAL A 384 3.13 18.10 -0.46
C VAL A 384 4.49 17.51 -0.84
N SER A 385 4.61 17.15 -2.12
CA SER A 385 5.73 16.39 -2.67
C SER A 385 6.02 15.09 -1.89
N GLU A 386 7.11 15.01 -1.13
CA GLU A 386 7.41 13.83 -0.29
C GLU A 386 6.51 13.67 0.95
N GLN A 387 5.82 14.72 1.38
CA GLN A 387 5.09 14.76 2.65
C GLN A 387 3.62 14.35 2.46
N ASN A 388 3.10 13.54 3.40
CA ASN A 388 1.76 12.98 3.35
C ASN A 388 1.01 13.25 4.66
N PHE A 389 0.03 14.14 4.64
CA PHE A 389 -0.77 14.53 5.80
C PHE A 389 -2.11 13.77 5.79
N ARG A 390 -2.37 13.00 6.86
CA ARG A 390 -3.50 12.05 6.93
C ARG A 390 -4.43 12.36 8.09
N GLY A 391 -5.71 12.61 7.80
CA GLY A 391 -6.74 12.96 8.79
C GLY A 391 -7.05 11.86 9.81
N ASN A 392 -6.71 10.61 9.50
CA ASN A 392 -6.82 9.48 10.43
C ASN A 392 -5.55 9.27 11.30
N LYS A 393 -4.61 10.22 11.28
CA LYS A 393 -3.38 10.21 12.10
C LYS A 393 -3.05 11.56 12.75
N ILE A 394 -3.42 12.67 12.11
CA ILE A 394 -3.24 14.03 12.62
C ILE A 394 -4.51 14.87 12.40
N ASN A 395 -4.73 15.87 13.25
CA ASN A 395 -5.89 16.74 13.12
C ASN A 395 -5.77 17.61 11.86
N LEU A 396 -6.69 17.42 10.90
CA LEU A 396 -6.80 18.20 9.67
C LEU A 396 -8.08 19.05 9.62
N SER A 397 -8.67 19.40 10.77
CA SER A 397 -9.89 20.22 10.85
C SER A 397 -9.75 21.60 10.18
N GLN A 398 -8.54 22.15 10.08
CA GLN A 398 -8.28 23.39 9.34
C GLN A 398 -8.63 23.32 7.85
N PHE A 399 -8.71 22.12 7.26
CA PHE A 399 -9.11 21.88 5.86
C PHE A 399 -10.61 21.57 5.70
N VAL A 400 -11.40 21.75 6.76
CA VAL A 400 -12.87 21.69 6.70
C VAL A 400 -13.41 23.00 6.13
N ILE A 401 -14.34 22.90 5.18
CA ILE A 401 -15.03 24.03 4.56
C ILE A 401 -16.54 23.80 4.52
N ASN A 402 -17.32 24.82 4.17
CA ASN A 402 -18.71 24.65 3.77
C ASN A 402 -18.80 24.42 2.24
N PRO A 403 -19.02 23.18 1.75
CA PRO A 403 -19.06 22.88 0.31
C PRO A 403 -20.31 23.42 -0.42
N ASP A 404 -21.35 23.82 0.31
CA ASP A 404 -22.58 24.41 -0.26
C ASP A 404 -22.41 25.90 -0.61
N GLN A 405 -21.31 26.52 -0.17
CA GLN A 405 -20.94 27.88 -0.53
C GLN A 405 -19.88 27.91 -1.65
N TRP A 406 -19.77 29.05 -2.33
CA TRP A 406 -18.64 29.30 -3.21
C TRP A 406 -17.36 29.41 -2.39
N ASN A 407 -16.37 28.58 -2.68
CA ASN A 407 -15.05 28.60 -2.06
C ASN A 407 -14.01 28.96 -3.11
N THR A 408 -13.12 29.90 -2.80
CA THR A 408 -11.96 30.25 -3.62
C THR A 408 -10.70 29.75 -2.95
N VAL A 409 -9.94 28.89 -3.62
CA VAL A 409 -8.63 28.41 -3.18
C VAL A 409 -7.53 29.17 -3.92
N LYS A 410 -6.47 29.54 -3.21
CA LYS A 410 -5.27 30.17 -3.74
C LYS A 410 -4.02 29.51 -3.17
N LEU A 411 -3.32 28.76 -4.02
CA LEU A 411 -2.10 28.04 -3.68
C LEU A 411 -0.91 28.75 -4.34
N VAL A 412 -0.08 29.41 -3.53
CA VAL A 412 1.19 29.98 -3.97
C VAL A 412 2.31 28.97 -3.67
N ASN A 413 3.11 28.65 -4.67
CA ASN A 413 4.30 27.80 -4.55
C ASN A 413 5.50 28.61 -5.06
N LYS A 414 6.47 28.91 -4.19
CA LYS A 414 7.66 29.70 -4.51
C LYS A 414 8.90 29.03 -3.92
N ASN A 415 9.87 28.67 -4.75
CA ASN A 415 11.11 28.00 -4.36
C ASN A 415 10.90 26.82 -3.37
N LYS A 416 9.93 25.96 -3.69
CA LYS A 416 9.48 24.82 -2.85
C LYS A 416 8.87 25.19 -1.49
N HIS A 417 8.44 26.42 -1.29
CA HIS A 417 7.61 26.82 -0.17
C HIS A 417 6.16 27.02 -0.63
N VAL A 418 5.24 26.28 -0.02
CA VAL A 418 3.80 26.31 -0.33
C VAL A 418 3.07 27.18 0.69
N SER A 419 2.14 28.00 0.23
CA SER A 419 1.13 28.66 1.07
C SER A 419 -0.24 28.48 0.42
N LEU A 420 -1.20 27.90 1.15
CA LEU A 420 -2.58 27.71 0.72
C LEU A 420 -3.51 28.60 1.51
N LEU A 421 -4.19 29.51 0.81
CA LEU A 421 -5.31 30.30 1.32
C LEU A 421 -6.62 29.72 0.77
N VAL A 422 -7.68 29.76 1.57
CA VAL A 422 -9.04 29.44 1.14
C VAL A 422 -9.97 30.49 1.72
N ASN A 423 -10.74 31.16 0.85
CA ASN A 423 -11.56 32.33 1.21
C ASN A 423 -10.71 33.36 1.97
N ASP A 424 -9.54 33.67 1.41
CA ASP A 424 -8.48 34.56 1.90
C ASP A 424 -7.86 34.22 3.28
N LYS A 425 -8.34 33.16 3.95
CA LYS A 425 -7.74 32.60 5.16
C LYS A 425 -6.63 31.62 4.83
N LEU A 426 -5.42 31.85 5.36
CA LEU A 426 -4.31 30.90 5.28
C LEU A 426 -4.65 29.61 6.05
N LEU A 427 -4.68 28.46 5.36
CA LEU A 427 -4.97 27.14 5.92
C LEU A 427 -3.72 26.24 6.04
N PHE A 428 -2.70 26.48 5.24
CA PHE A 428 -1.44 25.71 5.27
C PHE A 428 -0.28 26.57 4.79
N THR A 429 0.89 26.39 5.39
CA THR A 429 2.14 26.98 4.90
C THR A 429 3.30 26.03 5.26
N GLY A 430 4.27 25.85 4.35
CA GLY A 430 5.47 25.06 4.65
C GLY A 430 6.34 24.66 3.45
N PRO A 431 7.60 24.26 3.69
CA PRO A 431 8.56 23.83 2.67
C PRO A 431 8.45 22.34 2.31
N TYR A 432 8.98 21.97 1.13
CA TYR A 432 9.25 20.58 0.73
C TYR A 432 10.61 20.41 0.05
N LYS A 433 11.14 19.18 0.04
CA LYS A 433 12.53 18.90 -0.38
C LYS A 433 12.61 18.47 -1.84
N LYS A 434 11.80 17.49 -2.26
CA LYS A 434 11.85 16.91 -3.61
C LYS A 434 11.09 17.82 -4.58
N SER A 435 11.76 18.27 -5.63
CA SER A 435 11.11 19.09 -6.68
C SER A 435 9.93 18.35 -7.32
N LEU A 436 8.87 19.08 -7.66
CA LEU A 436 7.77 18.58 -8.47
C LEU A 436 8.25 18.22 -9.88
N GLY A 437 9.32 18.84 -10.35
CA GLY A 437 9.72 18.86 -11.76
C GLY A 437 8.86 19.84 -12.57
N GLU A 438 9.08 19.84 -13.88
CA GLU A 438 8.25 20.59 -14.85
C GLU A 438 6.76 20.25 -14.65
N ILE A 439 5.88 21.24 -14.74
CA ILE A 439 4.44 21.05 -14.53
C ILE A 439 3.82 20.43 -15.77
N LYS A 440 3.15 19.29 -15.60
CA LYS A 440 2.59 18.49 -16.71
C LYS A 440 1.06 18.42 -16.73
N GLY A 441 0.39 18.91 -15.68
CA GLY A 441 -1.06 19.04 -15.67
C GLY A 441 -1.64 19.32 -14.29
N LEU A 442 -2.95 19.50 -14.24
CA LEU A 442 -3.70 19.66 -13.00
C LEU A 442 -5.10 19.06 -13.08
N PHE A 443 -5.74 18.87 -11.92
CA PHE A 443 -7.17 18.57 -11.86
C PHE A 443 -7.89 19.22 -10.68
N LEU A 444 -9.20 19.40 -10.85
CA LEU A 444 -10.22 19.60 -9.81
C LEU A 444 -11.10 18.34 -9.77
N GLU A 445 -11.39 17.82 -8.58
CA GLU A 445 -12.22 16.62 -8.38
C GLU A 445 -13.20 16.81 -7.23
N PHE A 446 -14.41 16.26 -7.38
CA PHE A 446 -15.54 16.43 -6.49
C PHE A 446 -16.18 15.08 -6.16
N GLU A 447 -16.62 14.89 -4.91
CA GLU A 447 -17.59 13.84 -4.58
C GLU A 447 -18.99 14.33 -5.00
N GLY A 448 -19.61 13.64 -5.95
CA GLY A 448 -20.76 14.13 -6.72
C GLY A 448 -20.38 15.18 -7.78
N ASN A 449 -21.30 16.11 -8.05
CA ASN A 449 -21.08 17.18 -9.03
C ASN A 449 -20.30 18.36 -8.44
N GLY A 450 -19.40 18.92 -9.24
CA GLY A 450 -18.84 20.26 -9.01
C GLY A 450 -19.63 21.35 -9.74
N PHE A 451 -19.46 22.58 -9.26
CA PHE A 451 -19.66 23.81 -10.03
C PHE A 451 -18.34 24.59 -10.01
N ILE A 452 -17.88 25.09 -11.16
CA ILE A 452 -16.58 25.77 -11.28
C ILE A 452 -16.78 27.12 -11.97
N LYS A 453 -16.35 28.20 -11.29
CA LYS A 453 -16.34 29.58 -11.82
C LYS A 453 -15.03 29.90 -12.56
N ASN A 454 -13.92 29.41 -12.04
CA ASN A 454 -12.59 29.55 -12.66
C ASN A 454 -11.67 28.42 -12.20
N CYS A 455 -10.68 28.09 -13.02
CA CYS A 455 -9.54 27.28 -12.64
C CYS A 455 -8.30 27.76 -13.42
N ARG A 456 -7.28 28.24 -12.74
CA ARG A 456 -6.11 28.88 -13.35
C ARG A 456 -4.82 28.46 -12.68
N LEU A 457 -3.79 28.23 -13.48
CA LEU A 457 -2.39 28.14 -13.07
C LEU A 457 -1.58 29.18 -13.84
N THR A 458 -0.81 30.01 -13.12
CA THR A 458 0.19 30.90 -13.72
C THR A 458 1.57 30.61 -13.14
N ALA A 459 2.63 30.92 -13.88
CA ALA A 459 3.94 31.12 -13.28
C ALA A 459 3.96 32.41 -12.43
N LEU A 460 5.04 32.63 -11.67
CA LEU A 460 5.16 33.78 -10.75
C LEU A 460 5.33 35.14 -11.46
N ASP A 461 5.65 35.12 -12.76
CA ASP A 461 5.70 36.27 -13.68
C ASP A 461 4.32 36.65 -14.24
N GLY A 462 3.26 35.88 -13.90
CA GLY A 462 1.91 36.05 -14.44
C GLY A 462 1.63 35.30 -15.74
N LYS A 463 2.63 34.64 -16.36
CA LYS A 463 2.43 33.82 -17.56
C LYS A 463 1.41 32.72 -17.28
N VAL A 464 0.34 32.67 -18.07
CA VAL A 464 -0.69 31.64 -17.97
C VAL A 464 -0.09 30.29 -18.41
N LEU A 465 -0.27 29.27 -17.57
CA LEU A 465 0.07 27.88 -17.88
C LEU A 465 -1.22 27.11 -18.21
N TYR A 466 -2.20 27.16 -17.31
CA TYR A 466 -3.54 26.62 -17.57
C TYR A 466 -4.59 27.68 -17.24
N ARG A 467 -5.65 27.73 -18.06
CA ARG A 467 -6.86 28.51 -17.80
C ARG A 467 -8.06 27.71 -18.27
N PHE A 468 -9.04 27.57 -17.38
CA PHE A 468 -10.41 27.21 -17.66
C PHE A 468 -11.28 28.42 -17.40
#